data_AF-R5ZIC0-F1
#
_entry.id   AF-R5ZIC0-F1
#
_cell.length_a   1.000
_cell.length_b   1.000
_cell.length_c   1.000
_cell.angle_alpha   90.00
_cell.angle_beta   90.00
_cell.angle_gamma   90.00
#
_symmetry.space_group_name_H-M   'P 1'
#
loop_
_entity.id
_entity.type
_entity.pdbx_description
1 polymer ?
#
loop_
_entity_poly.entity_id
_entity_poly.type
_entity_poly.pdbx_seq_one_letter_code
_entity_poly.pdbx_strand_id
1 'polypeptide(L)'
;MRMAVLTFVCSTLTHLTGGSAGREGAAVQIGGTIASNISSLAHLKKHDHHDLMLAGISSAFGAVFGSPLAGAFFGMEMCFIGKIDYTAGIYCLVASFTGYFTSLALGTEYEANVIASVPNMTPRTVAIVVISAIIFGLTARLFAWSVRTVKSLYGRFITNYLARALVGALVVLAAYAMLDAWKYAGLATWLSGVGFAGNTTLADAAIKLVVTALTLGAGFQGGEVTPLFGIGAALGGWIGCLVGIDPSFLAALGMLGVFCAGLNVPITTCMMAIDLFHGTAAGFFVIVAFISYLVGGHRGVYPAQRIVSPKRRSLIVDEGGTVADAIERHNDLIE
;
A
#
# COMPACT_ATOMS: atom_id res chain seq x y z
N MET A 1 6.18 23.00 -5.79
CA MET A 1 7.49 22.57 -5.26
C MET A 1 7.50 22.42 -3.73
N ARG A 2 6.88 23.32 -2.96
CA ARG A 2 6.86 23.26 -1.48
C ARG A 2 6.41 21.91 -0.92
N MET A 3 5.33 21.34 -1.44
CA MET A 3 4.80 20.04 -0.99
C MET A 3 5.82 18.90 -1.15
N ALA A 4 6.51 18.80 -2.29
CA ALA A 4 7.50 17.74 -2.52
C ALA A 4 8.65 17.79 -1.49
N VAL A 5 9.19 18.99 -1.24
CA VAL A 5 10.29 19.18 -0.27
C VAL A 5 9.82 18.86 1.15
N LEU A 6 8.64 19.34 1.55
CA LEU A 6 8.09 19.07 2.88
C LEU A 6 7.79 17.58 3.08
N THR A 7 7.19 16.92 2.09
CA THR A 7 6.93 15.47 2.15
C THR A 7 8.24 14.69 2.31
N PHE A 8 9.29 15.05 1.58
CA PHE A 8 10.60 14.40 1.70
C PHE A 8 11.21 14.62 3.10
N VAL A 9 11.28 15.86 3.57
CA VAL A 9 11.90 16.19 4.87
C VAL A 9 11.11 15.57 6.02
N CYS A 10 9.78 15.73 6.03
CA CYS A 10 8.95 15.17 7.09
C CYS A 10 8.95 13.64 7.09
N SER A 11 8.90 12.99 5.92
CA SER A 11 9.02 11.52 5.84
C SER A 11 10.39 11.04 6.34
N THR A 12 11.47 11.73 5.95
CA THR A 12 12.82 11.39 6.43
C THR A 12 12.91 11.53 7.95
N LEU A 13 12.37 12.62 8.51
CA LEU A 13 12.34 12.83 9.96
C LEU A 13 11.51 11.74 10.66
N THR A 14 10.35 11.35 10.14
CA THR A 14 9.55 10.24 10.69
C THR A 14 10.39 8.99 10.86
N HIS A 15 11.14 8.59 9.83
CA HIS A 15 11.99 7.40 9.88
C HIS A 15 13.18 7.57 10.81
N LEU A 16 13.86 8.73 10.78
CA LEU A 16 15.01 9.03 11.66
C LEU A 16 14.63 9.01 13.14
N THR A 17 13.41 9.44 13.49
CA THR A 17 12.89 9.41 14.86
C THR A 17 12.22 8.08 15.23
N GLY A 18 12.29 7.07 14.35
CA GLY A 18 11.77 5.73 14.61
C GLY A 18 10.27 5.55 14.39
N GLY A 19 9.57 6.51 13.80
CA GLY A 19 8.15 6.38 13.46
C GLY A 19 7.91 5.24 12.46
N SER A 20 6.96 4.36 12.75
CA SER A 20 6.60 3.26 11.86
C SER A 20 5.77 3.76 10.69
N ALA A 21 6.44 3.99 9.56
CA ALA A 21 5.84 4.40 8.30
C ALA A 21 6.59 3.77 7.12
N GLY A 22 5.99 3.82 5.94
CA GLY A 22 6.60 3.49 4.66
C GLY A 22 7.19 4.71 3.96
N ARG A 23 7.86 4.50 2.84
CA ARG A 23 8.48 5.59 2.03
C ARG A 23 7.77 5.85 0.71
N GLU A 24 6.92 4.95 0.25
CA GLU A 24 6.51 4.91 -1.15
C GLU A 24 5.32 5.81 -1.45
N GLY A 25 4.37 5.95 -0.51
CA GLY A 25 3.32 6.97 -0.62
C GLY A 25 3.90 8.39 -0.70
N ALA A 26 4.94 8.67 0.09
CA ALA A 26 5.68 9.93 0.04
C ALA A 26 6.37 10.13 -1.33
N ALA A 27 7.01 9.08 -1.87
CA ALA A 27 7.65 9.14 -3.17
C ALA A 27 6.68 9.42 -4.31
N VAL A 28 5.55 8.72 -4.35
CA VAL A 28 4.47 8.93 -5.34
C VAL A 28 3.95 10.37 -5.27
N GLN A 29 3.76 10.90 -4.06
CA GLN A 29 3.33 12.29 -3.86
C GLN A 29 4.38 13.29 -4.37
N ILE A 30 5.67 13.02 -4.13
CA ILE A 30 6.78 13.83 -4.66
C ILE A 30 6.77 13.80 -6.19
N GLY A 31 6.68 12.63 -6.81
CA GLY A 31 6.63 12.47 -8.26
C GLY A 31 5.46 13.21 -8.90
N GLY A 32 4.24 13.01 -8.39
CA GLY A 32 3.05 13.72 -8.84
C GLY A 32 3.15 15.24 -8.64
N THR A 33 3.74 15.69 -7.52
CA THR A 33 3.96 17.12 -7.25
C THR A 33 4.96 17.74 -8.22
N ILE A 34 6.08 17.06 -8.50
CA ILE A 34 7.10 17.54 -9.45
C ILE A 34 6.46 17.66 -10.84
N ALA A 35 5.78 16.61 -11.31
CA ALA A 35 5.09 16.62 -12.59
C ALA A 35 4.03 17.73 -12.69
N SER A 36 3.23 17.94 -11.64
CA SER A 36 2.23 19.02 -11.61
C SER A 36 2.86 20.42 -11.71
N ASN A 37 4.02 20.65 -11.07
CA ASN A 37 4.72 21.92 -11.18
C ASN A 37 5.32 22.13 -12.57
N ILE A 38 5.93 21.09 -13.16
CA ILE A 38 6.48 21.14 -14.52
C ILE A 38 5.36 21.41 -15.52
N SER A 39 4.22 20.73 -15.37
CA SER A 39 3.03 20.94 -16.20
C SER A 39 2.53 22.38 -16.13
N SER A 40 2.48 22.95 -14.92
CA SER A 40 2.05 24.33 -14.68
C SER A 40 3.02 25.34 -15.27
N LEU A 41 4.33 25.09 -15.16
CA LEU A 41 5.39 25.92 -15.74
C LEU A 41 5.36 25.89 -17.28
N ALA A 42 5.02 24.74 -17.86
CA ALA A 42 4.86 24.55 -19.30
C ALA A 42 3.49 25.00 -19.83
N HIS A 43 2.61 25.53 -18.97
CA HIS A 43 1.25 25.99 -19.33
C HIS A 43 0.41 24.93 -20.05
N LEU A 44 0.54 23.66 -19.66
CA LEU A 44 -0.20 22.56 -20.28
C LEU A 44 -1.71 22.64 -19.97
N LYS A 45 -2.52 22.14 -20.91
CA LYS A 45 -3.99 22.07 -20.77
C LYS A 45 -4.38 20.96 -19.79
N LYS A 46 -5.64 20.96 -19.34
CA LYS A 46 -6.16 20.03 -18.31
C LYS A 46 -5.90 18.54 -18.61
N HIS A 47 -6.03 18.12 -19.87
CA HIS A 47 -5.79 16.73 -20.28
C HIS A 47 -4.30 16.39 -20.14
N ASP A 48 -3.43 17.17 -20.79
CA ASP A 48 -1.97 16.96 -20.76
C ASP A 48 -1.40 17.11 -19.34
N HIS A 49 -1.99 17.98 -18.51
CA HIS A 49 -1.65 18.14 -17.10
C HIS A 49 -1.94 16.88 -16.29
N HIS A 50 -3.12 16.30 -16.49
CA HIS A 50 -3.50 15.04 -15.86
C HIS A 50 -2.56 13.90 -16.28
N ASP A 51 -2.31 13.75 -17.58
CA ASP A 51 -1.46 12.68 -18.12
C ASP A 51 -0.01 12.80 -17.62
N LEU A 52 0.54 14.02 -17.59
CA LEU A 52 1.87 14.27 -17.04
C LEU A 52 1.93 13.99 -15.53
N MET A 53 0.89 14.31 -14.77
CA MET A 53 0.80 13.95 -13.36
C MET A 53 0.80 12.43 -13.14
N LEU A 54 0.03 11.67 -13.92
CA LEU A 54 0.02 10.20 -13.85
C LEU A 54 1.38 9.62 -14.25
N ALA A 55 2.04 10.20 -15.25
CA ALA A 55 3.40 9.83 -15.63
C ALA A 55 4.41 10.07 -14.50
N GLY A 56 4.33 11.21 -13.81
CA GLY A 56 5.18 11.51 -12.64
C GLY A 56 4.97 10.56 -11.47
N ILE A 57 3.71 10.21 -11.18
CA ILE A 57 3.34 9.18 -10.19
C ILE A 57 3.95 7.82 -10.58
N SER A 58 3.80 7.44 -11.85
CA SER A 58 4.31 6.16 -12.39
C SER A 58 5.83 6.09 -12.31
N SER A 59 6.52 7.18 -12.66
CA SER A 59 7.98 7.30 -12.56
C SER A 59 8.49 7.09 -11.14
N ALA A 60 7.88 7.79 -10.17
CA ALA A 60 8.25 7.66 -8.77
C ALA A 60 7.96 6.26 -8.22
N PHE A 61 6.84 5.65 -8.61
CA PHE A 61 6.52 4.28 -8.22
C PHE A 61 7.56 3.29 -8.77
N GLY A 62 7.82 3.32 -10.08
CA GLY A 62 8.82 2.44 -10.72
C GLY A 62 10.22 2.58 -10.11
N ALA A 63 10.63 3.82 -9.81
CA ALA A 63 11.92 4.14 -9.19
C ALA A 63 12.07 3.64 -7.74
N VAL A 64 10.99 3.64 -6.96
CA VAL A 64 11.05 3.33 -5.53
C VAL A 64 10.84 1.86 -5.22
N PHE A 65 9.95 1.20 -5.97
CA PHE A 65 9.64 -0.21 -5.79
C PHE A 65 10.55 -1.15 -6.59
N GLY A 66 11.27 -0.65 -7.59
CA GLY A 66 11.99 -1.53 -8.51
C GLY A 66 11.04 -2.33 -9.41
N SER A 67 9.80 -1.86 -9.56
CA SER A 67 8.72 -2.56 -10.26
C SER A 67 8.12 -1.65 -11.34
N PRO A 68 8.78 -1.55 -12.52
CA PRO A 68 8.36 -0.61 -13.55
C PRO A 68 7.02 -0.97 -14.21
N LEU A 69 6.68 -2.26 -14.37
CA LEU A 69 5.35 -2.65 -14.88
C LEU A 69 4.26 -2.28 -13.88
N ALA A 70 4.48 -2.57 -12.61
CA ALA A 70 3.58 -2.13 -11.54
C ALA A 70 3.41 -0.62 -11.53
N GLY A 71 4.51 0.15 -11.60
CA GLY A 71 4.45 1.60 -11.60
C GLY A 71 3.64 2.19 -12.75
N ALA A 72 3.74 1.61 -13.95
CA ALA A 72 2.97 2.06 -15.10
C ALA A 72 1.46 1.87 -14.88
N PHE A 73 1.04 0.68 -14.43
CA PHE A 73 -0.36 0.38 -14.17
C PHE A 73 -0.89 1.09 -12.93
N PHE A 74 -0.04 1.34 -11.93
CA PHE A 74 -0.42 2.10 -10.75
C PHE A 74 -0.87 3.51 -11.13
N GLY A 75 -0.14 4.21 -12.00
CA GLY A 75 -0.55 5.53 -12.50
C GLY A 75 -1.90 5.48 -13.24
N MET A 76 -2.16 4.42 -14.01
CA MET A 76 -3.40 4.27 -14.77
C MET A 76 -4.62 3.86 -13.90
N GLU A 77 -4.39 3.18 -12.77
CA GLU A 77 -5.44 2.54 -11.97
C GLU A 77 -5.71 3.27 -10.65
N MET A 78 -4.71 3.85 -10.00
CA MET A 78 -4.83 4.29 -8.60
C MET A 78 -5.85 5.39 -8.34
N CYS A 79 -6.19 6.22 -9.34
CA CYS A 79 -7.16 7.30 -9.20
C CYS A 79 -8.61 6.81 -9.13
N PHE A 80 -8.90 5.64 -9.71
CA PHE A 80 -10.26 5.19 -9.97
C PHE A 80 -10.47 3.74 -9.57
N ILE A 81 -11.51 3.49 -8.78
CA ILE A 81 -11.99 2.14 -8.51
C ILE A 81 -12.86 1.71 -9.70
N GLY A 82 -12.46 0.60 -10.35
CA GLY A 82 -13.19 0.00 -11.46
C GLY A 82 -12.92 0.60 -12.84
N LYS A 83 -11.90 1.45 -13.00
CA LYS A 83 -11.48 2.01 -14.29
C LYS A 83 -9.95 2.05 -14.39
N ILE A 84 -9.42 1.73 -15.57
CA ILE A 84 -8.02 1.94 -15.95
C ILE A 84 -7.99 3.03 -17.03
N ASP A 85 -7.12 4.03 -16.85
CA ASP A 85 -7.02 5.16 -17.77
C ASP A 85 -5.96 4.94 -18.86
N TYR A 86 -6.36 4.23 -19.92
CA TYR A 86 -5.44 3.86 -21.01
C TYR A 86 -4.93 5.05 -21.84
N THR A 87 -5.58 6.22 -21.78
CA THR A 87 -5.13 7.41 -22.51
C THR A 87 -3.74 7.86 -22.05
N ALA A 88 -3.46 7.73 -20.75
CA ALA A 88 -2.17 8.04 -20.16
C ALA A 88 -1.15 6.88 -20.25
N GLY A 89 -1.52 5.75 -20.86
CA GLY A 89 -0.78 4.50 -20.72
C GLY A 89 0.64 4.54 -21.25
N ILE A 90 0.86 5.14 -22.43
CA ILE A 90 2.21 5.28 -22.99
C ILE A 90 3.10 6.18 -22.13
N TYR A 91 2.54 7.27 -21.57
CA TYR A 91 3.27 8.19 -20.71
C TYR A 91 3.64 7.53 -19.38
N CYS A 92 2.69 6.80 -18.76
CA CYS A 92 2.92 6.06 -17.53
C CYS A 92 3.99 4.97 -17.72
N LEU A 93 3.93 4.23 -18.83
CA LEU A 93 4.90 3.18 -19.15
C LEU A 93 6.31 3.75 -19.30
N VAL A 94 6.49 4.72 -20.20
CA VAL A 94 7.80 5.33 -20.45
C VAL A 94 8.36 5.97 -19.18
N ALA A 95 7.55 6.70 -18.44
CA ALA A 95 7.99 7.38 -17.23
C ALA A 95 8.37 6.40 -16.09
N SER A 96 7.60 5.32 -15.92
CA SER A 96 7.88 4.27 -14.92
C SER A 96 9.21 3.57 -15.18
N PHE A 97 9.44 3.12 -16.42
CA PHE A 97 10.71 2.50 -16.82
C PHE A 97 11.88 3.49 -16.74
N THR A 98 11.68 4.74 -17.15
CA THR A 98 12.71 5.78 -17.01
C THR A 98 13.07 6.02 -15.56
N GLY A 99 12.08 6.10 -14.65
CA GLY A 99 12.32 6.24 -13.21
C GLY A 99 13.09 5.06 -12.64
N TYR A 100 12.69 3.84 -13.01
CA TYR A 100 13.37 2.61 -12.61
C TYR A 100 14.85 2.57 -13.05
N PHE A 101 15.13 2.78 -14.34
CA PHE A 101 16.51 2.78 -14.85
C PHE A 101 17.34 3.95 -14.32
N THR A 102 16.72 5.10 -14.07
CA THR A 102 17.41 6.23 -13.42
C THR A 102 17.84 5.85 -12.00
N SER A 103 16.93 5.22 -11.24
CA SER A 103 17.23 4.74 -9.88
C SER A 103 18.35 3.70 -9.87
N LEU A 104 18.34 2.76 -10.83
CA LEU A 104 19.44 1.80 -11.01
C LEU A 104 20.77 2.50 -11.36
N ALA A 105 20.75 3.46 -12.28
CA ALA A 105 21.94 4.21 -12.66
C ALA A 105 22.54 5.02 -11.50
N LEU A 106 21.72 5.41 -10.52
CA LEU A 106 22.14 6.06 -9.28
C LEU A 106 22.58 5.07 -8.18
N GLY A 107 22.54 3.76 -8.43
CA GLY A 107 23.02 2.72 -7.52
C GLY A 107 21.99 2.20 -6.52
N THR A 108 20.69 2.40 -6.76
CA THR A 108 19.65 1.82 -5.90
C THR A 108 19.63 0.30 -6.01
N GLU A 109 19.70 -0.38 -4.86
CA GLU A 109 19.46 -1.81 -4.75
C GLU A 109 18.01 -2.09 -4.33
N TYR A 110 17.42 -3.14 -4.88
CA TYR A 110 16.07 -3.57 -4.56
C TYR A 110 16.11 -4.92 -3.84
N GLU A 111 15.41 -5.02 -2.71
CA GLU A 111 15.27 -6.28 -1.99
C GLU A 111 14.42 -7.26 -2.82
N ALA A 112 15.00 -8.41 -3.16
CA ALA A 112 14.31 -9.48 -3.88
C ALA A 112 13.95 -10.62 -2.93
N ASN A 113 12.65 -10.79 -2.67
CA ASN A 113 12.15 -11.98 -1.97
C ASN A 113 11.81 -13.05 -3.00
N VAL A 114 12.28 -14.28 -2.79
CA VAL A 114 12.10 -15.39 -3.73
C VAL A 114 11.06 -16.35 -3.21
N ILE A 115 10.15 -16.79 -4.09
CA ILE A 115 9.24 -17.90 -3.80
C ILE A 115 10.02 -19.20 -3.99
N ALA A 116 10.28 -19.92 -2.90
CA ALA A 116 11.05 -21.16 -2.89
C ALA A 116 10.31 -22.32 -3.57
N SER A 117 9.00 -22.43 -3.35
CA SER A 117 8.18 -23.50 -3.92
C SER A 117 6.76 -23.03 -4.19
N VAL A 118 6.27 -23.25 -5.42
CA VAL A 118 4.88 -23.00 -5.80
C VAL A 118 4.12 -24.34 -5.80
N PRO A 119 3.08 -24.50 -4.97
CA PRO A 119 2.30 -25.74 -4.95
C PRO A 119 1.48 -25.91 -6.24
N ASN A 120 1.21 -27.16 -6.60
CA ASN A 120 0.28 -27.47 -7.68
C ASN A 120 -1.11 -26.89 -7.41
N MET A 121 -1.78 -26.43 -8.46
CA MET A 121 -3.11 -25.84 -8.38
C MET A 121 -4.19 -26.92 -8.25
N THR A 122 -4.33 -27.44 -7.03
CA THR A 122 -5.37 -28.39 -6.62
C THR A 122 -6.56 -27.67 -5.98
N PRO A 123 -7.75 -28.28 -5.92
CA PRO A 123 -8.90 -27.70 -5.20
C PRO A 123 -8.58 -27.32 -3.75
N ARG A 124 -7.78 -28.12 -3.05
CA ARG A 124 -7.32 -27.82 -1.68
C ARG A 124 -6.47 -26.55 -1.64
N THR A 125 -5.48 -26.45 -2.51
CA THR A 125 -4.59 -25.27 -2.58
C THR A 125 -5.38 -24.01 -2.91
N VAL A 126 -6.28 -24.08 -3.90
CA VAL A 126 -7.14 -22.95 -4.29
C VAL A 126 -8.03 -22.52 -3.13
N ALA A 127 -8.66 -23.46 -2.41
CA ALA A 127 -9.48 -23.14 -1.24
C ALA A 127 -8.67 -22.41 -0.16
N ILE A 128 -7.45 -22.88 0.14
CA ILE A 128 -6.55 -22.22 1.11
C ILE A 128 -6.19 -20.81 0.64
N VAL A 129 -5.86 -20.63 -0.64
CA VAL A 129 -5.51 -19.31 -1.20
C VAL A 129 -6.71 -18.36 -1.16
N VAL A 130 -7.93 -18.82 -1.47
CA VAL A 130 -9.14 -18.00 -1.37
C VAL A 130 -9.40 -17.56 0.07
N ILE A 131 -9.32 -18.49 1.03
CA ILE A 131 -9.48 -18.16 2.45
C ILE A 131 -8.40 -17.16 2.90
N SER A 132 -7.16 -17.38 2.49
CA SER A 132 -6.04 -16.47 2.80
C SER A 132 -6.26 -15.08 2.19
N ALA A 133 -6.72 -14.99 0.93
CA ALA A 133 -7.06 -13.73 0.28
C ALA A 133 -8.18 -12.97 0.99
N ILE A 134 -9.18 -13.68 1.53
CA ILE A 134 -10.21 -13.06 2.38
C ILE A 134 -9.56 -12.47 3.65
N ILE A 135 -8.69 -13.23 4.32
CA ILE A 135 -7.96 -12.76 5.51
C ILE A 135 -7.11 -11.52 5.18
N PHE A 136 -6.39 -11.52 4.05
CA PHE A 136 -5.57 -10.39 3.61
C PHE A 136 -6.42 -9.15 3.30
N GLY A 137 -7.55 -9.31 2.61
CA GLY A 137 -8.49 -8.22 2.35
C GLY A 137 -9.08 -7.63 3.63
N LEU A 138 -9.44 -8.48 4.60
CA LEU A 138 -9.90 -8.03 5.93
C LEU A 138 -8.80 -7.33 6.72
N THR A 139 -7.56 -7.80 6.63
CA THR A 139 -6.40 -7.20 7.29
C THR A 139 -6.13 -5.80 6.75
N ALA A 140 -6.19 -5.60 5.43
CA ALA A 140 -6.07 -4.27 4.82
C ALA A 140 -7.20 -3.32 5.28
N ARG A 141 -8.43 -3.82 5.36
CA ARG A 141 -9.57 -3.06 5.89
C ARG A 141 -9.38 -2.69 7.36
N LEU A 142 -8.87 -3.61 8.18
CA LEU A 142 -8.54 -3.37 9.59
C LEU A 142 -7.44 -2.30 9.72
N PHE A 143 -6.39 -2.39 8.91
CA PHE A 143 -5.32 -1.39 8.87
C PHE A 143 -5.87 0.01 8.56
N ALA A 144 -6.62 0.15 7.46
CA ALA A 144 -7.18 1.43 7.04
C ALA A 144 -8.18 2.00 8.08
N TRP A 145 -8.99 1.14 8.69
CA TRP A 145 -9.88 1.52 9.80
C TRP A 145 -9.09 1.97 11.03
N SER A 146 -8.01 1.28 11.40
CA SER A 146 -7.19 1.60 12.57
C SER A 146 -6.53 2.97 12.42
N VAL A 147 -5.91 3.25 11.27
CA VAL A 147 -5.28 4.55 10.98
C VAL A 147 -6.31 5.69 11.07
N ARG A 148 -7.50 5.51 10.48
CA ARG A 148 -8.58 6.52 10.54
C ARG A 148 -9.11 6.72 11.95
N THR A 149 -9.30 5.64 12.70
CA THR A 149 -9.81 5.70 14.08
C THR A 149 -8.84 6.43 14.98
N VAL A 150 -7.55 6.10 14.91
CA VAL A 150 -6.49 6.81 15.64
C VAL A 150 -6.44 8.28 15.24
N LYS A 151 -6.52 8.60 13.94
CA LYS A 151 -6.57 9.99 13.45
C LYS A 151 -7.76 10.77 14.02
N SER A 152 -8.94 10.16 14.04
CA SER A 152 -10.15 10.75 14.63
C SER A 152 -10.00 10.96 16.14
N LEU A 153 -9.46 9.97 16.86
CA LEU A 153 -9.23 10.04 18.30
C LEU A 153 -8.29 11.20 18.66
N TYR A 154 -7.15 11.30 17.98
CA TYR A 154 -6.23 12.42 18.17
C TYR A 154 -6.84 13.76 17.78
N GLY A 155 -7.63 13.80 16.70
CA GLY A 155 -8.34 15.00 16.26
C GLY A 155 -9.37 15.51 17.26
N ARG A 156 -10.03 14.60 17.98
CA ARG A 156 -11.04 14.90 19.01
C ARG A 156 -10.43 15.52 20.26
N PHE A 157 -9.26 15.05 20.69
CA PHE A 157 -8.61 15.52 21.92
C PHE A 157 -7.59 16.63 21.73
N ILE A 158 -6.95 16.70 20.55
CA ILE A 158 -5.84 17.62 20.31
C ILE A 158 -6.05 18.34 18.97
N THR A 159 -6.44 19.61 19.04
CA THR A 159 -6.69 20.45 17.86
C THR A 159 -5.39 20.93 17.20
N ASN A 160 -4.36 21.24 18.00
CA ASN A 160 -3.06 21.70 17.50
C ASN A 160 -2.24 20.56 16.87
N TYR A 161 -1.88 20.71 15.61
CA TYR A 161 -1.12 19.72 14.84
C TYR A 161 0.25 19.37 15.46
N LEU A 162 1.00 20.36 15.96
CA LEU A 162 2.33 20.11 16.56
C LEU A 162 2.20 19.36 17.89
N ALA A 163 1.21 19.74 18.71
CA ALA A 163 0.92 19.02 19.95
C ALA A 163 0.49 17.58 19.68
N ARG A 164 -0.29 17.37 18.60
CA ARG A 164 -0.71 16.03 18.17
C ARG A 164 0.48 15.16 17.75
N ALA A 165 1.40 15.71 16.97
CA ALA A 165 2.62 15.00 16.57
C ALA A 165 3.49 14.64 17.78
N LEU A 166 3.64 15.55 18.75
CA LEU A 166 4.39 15.30 19.98
C LEU A 166 3.75 14.21 20.85
N VAL A 167 2.45 14.30 21.11
CA VAL A 167 1.72 13.28 21.89
C VAL A 167 1.75 11.94 21.15
N GLY A 168 1.57 11.95 19.83
CA GLY A 168 1.69 10.75 19.01
C GLY A 168 3.06 10.10 19.10
N ALA A 169 4.14 10.89 19.09
CA ALA A 169 5.49 10.39 19.30
C ALA A 169 5.63 9.69 20.66
N LEU A 170 5.15 10.31 21.73
CA LEU A 170 5.19 9.75 23.08
C LEU A 170 4.38 8.45 23.19
N VAL A 171 3.20 8.39 22.55
CA VAL A 171 2.37 7.18 22.53
C VAL A 171 3.06 6.05 21.75
N VAL A 172 3.70 6.35 20.61
CA VAL A 172 4.45 5.36 19.85
C VAL A 172 5.66 4.85 20.63
N LEU A 173 6.40 5.74 21.30
CA LEU A 173 7.53 5.36 22.18
C LEU A 173 7.06 4.49 23.36
N ALA A 174 5.94 4.84 23.98
CA ALA A 174 5.34 4.02 25.04
C ALA A 174 4.92 2.65 24.52
N ALA A 175 4.32 2.57 23.32
CA ALA A 175 3.97 1.31 22.68
C ALA A 175 5.22 0.45 22.39
N TYR A 176 6.32 1.06 21.92
CA TYR A 176 7.59 0.35 21.74
C TYR A 176 8.16 -0.19 23.04
N ALA A 177 8.13 0.59 24.12
CA ALA A 177 8.62 0.15 25.42
C ALA A 177 7.75 -0.96 26.04
N MET A 178 6.42 -0.86 25.94
CA MET A 178 5.49 -1.81 26.56
C MET A 178 5.42 -3.16 25.83
N LEU A 179 5.58 -3.14 24.51
CA LEU A 179 5.47 -4.34 23.66
C LEU A 179 6.82 -4.92 23.24
N ASP A 180 7.93 -4.34 23.72
CA ASP A 180 9.28 -4.60 23.21
C ASP A 180 9.35 -4.52 21.67
N ALA A 181 8.67 -3.53 21.11
CA ALA A 181 8.39 -3.42 19.69
C ALA A 181 9.37 -2.51 18.92
N TRP A 182 10.55 -2.25 19.48
CA TRP A 182 11.58 -1.39 18.88
C TRP A 182 11.99 -1.85 17.48
N LYS A 183 12.02 -3.17 17.24
CA LYS A 183 12.33 -3.74 15.92
C LYS A 183 11.31 -3.37 14.83
N TYR A 184 10.09 -2.93 15.17
CA TYR A 184 9.07 -2.53 14.21
C TYR A 184 9.11 -1.04 13.86
N ALA A 185 10.05 -0.27 14.43
CA ALA A 185 10.29 1.13 14.09
C ALA A 185 10.66 1.32 12.61
N GLY A 186 10.34 2.49 12.06
CA GLY A 186 10.64 2.82 10.66
C GLY A 186 9.94 1.90 9.64
N LEU A 187 10.65 1.60 8.56
CA LEU A 187 10.16 0.74 7.49
C LEU A 187 9.92 -0.70 7.97
N ALA A 188 10.83 -1.22 8.81
CA ALA A 188 10.91 -2.62 9.22
C ALA A 188 10.97 -3.60 8.04
N THR A 189 11.87 -3.35 7.06
CA THR A 189 12.02 -4.18 5.84
C THR A 189 12.33 -5.65 6.14
N TRP A 190 13.02 -5.93 7.26
CA TRP A 190 13.28 -7.29 7.75
C TRP A 190 12.01 -8.16 7.87
N LEU A 191 10.85 -7.55 8.15
CA LEU A 191 9.61 -8.27 8.41
C LEU A 191 9.16 -9.09 7.21
N SER A 192 9.36 -8.56 6.00
CA SER A 192 9.06 -9.30 4.76
C SER A 192 9.97 -10.51 4.62
N GLY A 193 11.30 -10.34 4.77
CA GLY A 193 12.25 -11.46 4.65
C GLY A 193 11.99 -12.58 5.66
N VAL A 194 11.71 -12.23 6.93
CA VAL A 194 11.37 -13.22 7.97
C VAL A 194 10.01 -13.88 7.68
N GLY A 195 9.06 -13.15 7.08
CA GLY A 195 7.80 -13.70 6.59
C GLY A 195 8.00 -14.77 5.53
N PHE A 196 8.82 -14.48 4.52
CA PHE A 196 9.17 -15.44 3.48
C PHE A 196 9.92 -16.67 4.02
N ALA A 197 10.71 -16.50 5.07
CA ALA A 197 11.39 -17.60 5.76
C ALA A 197 10.46 -18.44 6.67
N GLY A 198 9.20 -18.04 6.89
CA GLY A 198 8.27 -18.72 7.79
C GLY A 198 8.56 -18.53 9.28
N ASN A 199 9.41 -17.57 9.63
CA ASN A 199 9.84 -17.31 11.01
C ASN A 199 9.05 -16.17 11.67
N THR A 200 7.87 -15.86 11.15
CA THR A 200 6.98 -14.82 11.68
C THR A 200 5.81 -15.41 12.45
N THR A 201 5.26 -14.60 13.34
CA THR A 201 4.07 -14.91 14.12
C THR A 201 2.93 -13.95 13.77
N LEU A 202 1.71 -14.33 14.14
CA LEU A 202 0.56 -13.41 14.06
C LEU A 202 0.81 -12.11 14.86
N ALA A 203 1.58 -12.19 15.95
CA ALA A 203 1.94 -11.03 16.76
C ALA A 203 2.79 -10.02 15.97
N ASP A 204 3.71 -10.46 15.11
CA ASP A 204 4.52 -9.55 14.29
C ASP A 204 3.67 -8.68 13.36
N ALA A 205 2.69 -9.30 12.69
CA ALA A 205 1.75 -8.59 11.83
C ALA A 205 0.86 -7.63 12.64
N ALA A 206 0.36 -8.06 13.80
CA ALA A 206 -0.49 -7.25 14.66
C ALA A 206 0.25 -6.05 15.26
N ILE A 207 1.46 -6.25 15.79
CA ILE A 207 2.29 -5.19 16.35
C ILE A 207 2.61 -4.16 15.27
N LYS A 208 3.08 -4.61 14.08
CA LYS A 208 3.40 -3.68 12.98
C LYS A 208 2.17 -2.87 12.55
N LEU A 209 0.99 -3.48 12.49
CA LEU A 209 -0.26 -2.78 12.21
C LEU A 209 -0.55 -1.69 13.25
N VAL A 210 -0.49 -2.04 14.54
CA VAL A 210 -0.80 -1.12 15.64
C VAL A 210 0.17 0.06 15.66
N VAL A 211 1.48 -0.18 15.65
CA VAL A 211 2.48 0.91 15.74
C VAL A 211 2.46 1.81 14.50
N THR A 212 2.15 1.25 13.33
CA THR A 212 1.95 2.05 12.11
C THR A 212 0.67 2.88 12.18
N ALA A 213 -0.43 2.32 12.68
CA ALA A 213 -1.67 3.07 12.87
C ALA A 213 -1.51 4.21 13.88
N LEU A 214 -0.78 3.99 14.98
CA LEU A 214 -0.43 5.02 15.96
C LEU A 214 0.42 6.13 15.35
N THR A 215 1.42 5.77 14.53
CA THR A 215 2.32 6.71 13.86
C THR A 215 1.58 7.56 12.83
N LEU A 216 0.93 6.93 11.83
CA LEU A 216 0.27 7.63 10.74
C LEU A 216 -0.99 8.37 11.21
N GLY A 217 -1.73 7.79 12.17
CA GLY A 217 -2.89 8.43 12.76
C GLY A 217 -2.55 9.72 13.52
N ALA A 218 -1.35 9.82 14.11
CA ALA A 218 -0.87 11.05 14.74
C ALA A 218 -0.52 12.17 13.74
N GLY A 219 -0.44 11.87 12.44
CA GLY A 219 -0.14 12.83 11.38
C GLY A 219 1.32 12.84 10.92
N PHE A 220 2.12 11.86 11.33
CA PHE A 220 3.46 11.68 10.79
C PHE A 220 3.39 11.46 9.28
N GLN A 221 4.30 12.12 8.55
CA GLN A 221 4.37 11.97 7.10
C GLN A 221 5.11 10.67 6.77
N GLY A 222 4.60 9.94 5.78
CA GLY A 222 5.12 8.66 5.33
C GLY A 222 4.06 7.95 4.50
N GLY A 223 4.44 6.86 3.82
CA GLY A 223 3.53 6.00 3.09
C GLY A 223 2.99 4.85 3.94
N GLU A 224 1.90 4.24 3.48
CA GLU A 224 1.32 3.04 4.09
C GLU A 224 1.88 1.75 3.47
N VAL A 225 2.57 1.84 2.33
CA VAL A 225 2.83 0.67 1.48
C VAL A 225 3.84 -0.31 2.07
N THR A 226 5.05 0.10 2.47
CA THR A 226 6.01 -0.83 3.11
C THR A 226 5.40 -1.56 4.31
N PRO A 227 4.68 -0.88 5.23
CA PRO A 227 3.96 -1.57 6.31
C PRO A 227 2.94 -2.59 5.81
N LEU A 228 2.13 -2.27 4.79
CA LEU A 228 1.18 -3.23 4.21
C LEU A 228 1.89 -4.47 3.64
N PHE A 229 3.03 -4.30 2.98
CA PHE A 229 3.87 -5.41 2.51
C PHE A 229 4.40 -6.26 3.66
N GLY A 230 4.97 -5.65 4.69
CA GLY A 230 5.50 -6.34 5.85
C GLY A 230 4.41 -7.11 6.61
N ILE A 231 3.27 -6.46 6.89
CA ILE A 231 2.12 -7.07 7.56
C ILE A 231 1.58 -8.25 6.74
N GLY A 232 1.42 -8.07 5.42
CA GLY A 232 0.96 -9.11 4.52
C GLY A 232 1.92 -10.29 4.44
N ALA A 233 3.22 -10.04 4.28
CA ALA A 233 4.24 -11.09 4.22
C ALA A 233 4.35 -11.88 5.53
N ALA A 234 4.30 -11.19 6.69
CA ALA A 234 4.33 -11.85 7.99
C ALA A 234 3.08 -12.72 8.23
N LEU A 235 1.90 -12.17 7.94
CA LEU A 235 0.65 -12.92 8.08
C LEU A 235 0.59 -14.11 7.13
N GLY A 236 1.01 -13.92 5.87
CA GLY A 236 1.09 -14.98 4.87
C GLY A 236 2.07 -16.08 5.25
N GLY A 237 3.30 -15.72 5.62
CA GLY A 237 4.32 -16.68 6.06
C GLY A 237 3.84 -17.54 7.23
N TRP A 238 3.24 -16.91 8.24
CA TRP A 238 2.64 -17.61 9.38
C TRP A 238 1.50 -18.56 8.96
N ILE A 239 0.59 -18.13 8.08
CA ILE A 239 -0.46 -19.00 7.53
C ILE A 239 0.14 -20.18 6.77
N GLY A 240 1.20 -19.97 5.97
CA GLY A 240 1.91 -21.02 5.25
C GLY A 240 2.38 -22.14 6.17
N CYS A 241 3.08 -21.77 7.25
CA CYS A 241 3.52 -22.71 8.29
C CYS A 241 2.34 -23.46 8.94
N LEU A 242 1.22 -22.77 9.21
CA LEU A 242 0.03 -23.38 9.82
C LEU A 242 -0.63 -24.44 8.91
N VAL A 243 -0.74 -24.17 7.61
CA VAL A 243 -1.46 -25.04 6.65
C VAL A 243 -0.56 -26.06 5.96
N GLY A 244 0.74 -26.02 6.22
CA GLY A 244 1.75 -26.89 5.61
C GLY A 244 2.01 -26.59 4.14
N ILE A 245 1.89 -25.33 3.73
CA ILE A 245 2.33 -24.85 2.41
C ILE A 245 3.58 -24.00 2.62
N ASP A 246 4.48 -23.99 1.63
CA ASP A 246 5.70 -23.20 1.69
C ASP A 246 5.41 -21.73 2.11
N PRO A 247 6.06 -21.24 3.19
CA PRO A 247 5.77 -19.92 3.73
C PRO A 247 6.12 -18.80 2.76
N SER A 248 7.13 -18.98 1.90
CA SER A 248 7.51 -17.96 0.90
C SER A 248 6.39 -17.71 -0.11
N PHE A 249 5.64 -18.76 -0.47
CA PHE A 249 4.50 -18.66 -1.37
C PHE A 249 3.33 -17.90 -0.72
N LEU A 250 2.93 -18.26 0.50
CA LEU A 250 1.84 -17.54 1.18
C LEU A 250 2.25 -16.12 1.61
N ALA A 251 3.52 -15.88 1.95
CA ALA A 251 4.05 -14.55 2.24
C ALA A 251 3.97 -13.64 1.01
N ALA A 252 4.32 -14.14 -0.18
CA ALA A 252 4.15 -13.41 -1.44
C ALA A 252 2.67 -13.08 -1.70
N LEU A 253 1.76 -14.05 -1.54
CA LEU A 253 0.32 -13.80 -1.68
C LEU A 253 -0.20 -12.80 -0.63
N GLY A 254 0.28 -12.87 0.61
CA GLY A 254 -0.09 -11.94 1.67
C GLY A 254 0.35 -10.51 1.41
N MET A 255 1.61 -10.34 0.98
CA MET A 255 2.15 -9.05 0.55
C MET A 255 1.30 -8.44 -0.56
N LEU A 256 1.01 -9.19 -1.63
CA LEU A 256 0.20 -8.75 -2.76
C LEU A 256 -1.26 -8.48 -2.37
N GLY A 257 -1.88 -9.37 -1.59
CA GLY A 257 -3.29 -9.28 -1.21
C GLY A 257 -3.59 -8.09 -0.30
N VAL A 258 -2.78 -7.88 0.73
CA VAL A 258 -2.93 -6.75 1.66
C VAL A 258 -2.68 -5.42 0.94
N PHE A 259 -1.68 -5.35 0.07
CA PHE A 259 -1.45 -4.19 -0.80
C PHE A 259 -2.63 -3.92 -1.72
N CYS A 260 -3.08 -4.93 -2.46
CA CYS A 260 -4.17 -4.81 -3.42
C CYS A 260 -5.45 -4.28 -2.78
N ALA A 261 -5.82 -4.83 -1.63
CA ALA A 261 -7.01 -4.44 -0.89
C ALA A 261 -6.86 -3.05 -0.26
N GLY A 262 -5.66 -2.71 0.23
CA GLY A 262 -5.39 -1.40 0.82
C GLY A 262 -5.49 -0.27 -0.20
N LEU A 263 -4.94 -0.48 -1.40
CA LEU A 263 -4.82 0.55 -2.43
C LEU A 263 -5.90 0.47 -3.53
N ASN A 264 -6.72 -0.58 -3.54
CA ASN A 264 -7.77 -0.81 -4.53
C ASN A 264 -7.26 -0.97 -5.99
N VAL A 265 -6.10 -1.61 -6.18
CA VAL A 265 -5.40 -1.70 -7.47
C VAL A 265 -5.12 -3.15 -7.93
N PRO A 266 -6.16 -3.93 -8.31
CA PRO A 266 -6.00 -5.34 -8.67
C PRO A 266 -5.09 -5.59 -9.88
N ILE A 267 -5.15 -4.76 -10.93
CA ILE A 267 -4.31 -4.98 -12.12
C ILE A 267 -2.86 -4.60 -11.84
N THR A 268 -2.62 -3.48 -11.15
CA THR A 268 -1.30 -3.10 -10.65
C THR A 268 -0.70 -4.22 -9.81
N THR A 269 -1.50 -4.85 -8.95
CA THR A 269 -1.03 -5.96 -8.11
C THR A 269 -0.58 -7.15 -8.95
N CYS A 270 -1.34 -7.51 -10.00
CA CYS A 270 -0.92 -8.56 -10.93
C CYS A 270 0.40 -8.22 -11.64
N MET A 271 0.57 -6.96 -12.08
CA MET A 271 1.82 -6.51 -12.71
C MET A 271 3.00 -6.51 -11.73
N MET A 272 2.74 -6.12 -10.48
CA MET A 272 3.74 -6.18 -9.41
C MET A 272 4.16 -7.61 -9.10
N ALA A 273 3.24 -8.57 -9.16
CA ALA A 273 3.59 -9.98 -9.01
C ALA A 273 4.48 -10.50 -10.15
N ILE A 274 4.35 -9.93 -11.36
CA ILE A 274 5.25 -10.23 -12.49
C ILE A 274 6.64 -9.63 -12.23
N ASP A 275 6.71 -8.35 -11.85
CA ASP A 275 7.98 -7.67 -11.56
C ASP A 275 8.75 -8.35 -10.41
N LEU A 276 8.07 -8.70 -9.32
CA LEU A 276 8.71 -9.23 -8.10
C LEU A 276 8.94 -10.74 -8.13
N PHE A 277 8.06 -11.52 -8.76
CA PHE A 277 8.07 -13.00 -8.67
C PHE A 277 8.08 -13.69 -10.04
N HIS A 278 8.36 -12.95 -11.12
CA HIS A 278 8.49 -13.44 -12.49
C HIS A 278 7.27 -14.23 -13.01
N GLY A 279 6.08 -14.01 -12.45
CA GLY A 279 4.85 -14.71 -12.86
C GLY A 279 4.79 -16.21 -12.51
N THR A 280 5.70 -16.70 -11.68
CA THR A 280 5.82 -18.13 -11.27
C THR A 280 4.53 -18.74 -10.72
N ALA A 281 3.67 -17.93 -10.11
CA ALA A 281 2.38 -18.33 -9.56
C ALA A 281 1.21 -17.48 -10.09
N ALA A 282 1.24 -17.12 -11.37
CA ALA A 282 0.30 -16.17 -12.00
C ALA A 282 -1.19 -16.42 -11.66
N GLY A 283 -1.67 -17.67 -11.74
CA GLY A 283 -3.06 -18.01 -11.40
C GLY A 283 -3.43 -17.65 -9.95
N PHE A 284 -2.53 -17.92 -9.00
CA PHE A 284 -2.74 -17.58 -7.59
C PHE A 284 -2.65 -16.08 -7.33
N PHE A 285 -1.78 -15.37 -8.05
CA PHE A 285 -1.67 -13.90 -7.97
C PHE A 285 -2.97 -13.21 -8.39
N VAL A 286 -3.61 -13.69 -9.47
CA VAL A 286 -4.91 -13.17 -9.91
C VAL A 286 -5.98 -13.45 -8.85
N ILE A 287 -6.03 -14.68 -8.31
CA ILE A 287 -7.01 -15.03 -7.26
C ILE A 287 -6.83 -14.12 -6.05
N VAL A 288 -5.62 -13.99 -5.53
CA VAL A 288 -5.39 -13.19 -4.31
C VAL A 288 -5.67 -11.72 -4.54
N ALA A 289 -5.30 -11.15 -5.70
CA ALA A 289 -5.55 -9.76 -6.02
C ALA A 289 -7.05 -9.47 -6.05
N PHE A 290 -7.83 -10.21 -6.85
CA PHE A 290 -9.25 -9.93 -7.00
C PHE A 290 -10.07 -10.27 -5.75
N ILE A 291 -9.80 -11.38 -5.07
CA ILE A 291 -10.54 -11.73 -3.85
C ILE A 291 -10.25 -10.72 -2.73
N SER A 292 -8.97 -10.37 -2.50
CA SER A 292 -8.63 -9.37 -1.48
C SER A 292 -9.22 -7.99 -1.82
N TYR A 293 -9.18 -7.60 -3.10
CA TYR A 293 -9.81 -6.37 -3.60
C TYR A 293 -11.32 -6.32 -3.30
N LEU A 294 -12.05 -7.40 -3.62
CA LEU A 294 -13.49 -7.50 -3.38
C LEU A 294 -13.83 -7.46 -1.89
N VAL A 295 -13.06 -8.16 -1.07
CA VAL A 295 -13.25 -8.22 0.39
C VAL A 295 -12.94 -6.89 1.06
N GLY A 296 -11.92 -6.17 0.60
CA GLY A 296 -11.56 -4.84 1.09
C GLY A 296 -12.69 -3.80 0.92
N GLY A 297 -13.58 -3.98 -0.06
CA GLY A 297 -14.69 -3.05 -0.35
C GLY A 297 -14.19 -1.63 -0.68
N HIS A 298 -15.02 -0.61 -0.49
CA HIS A 298 -14.63 0.79 -0.64
C HIS A 298 -14.03 1.38 0.65
N ARG A 299 -13.08 0.66 1.28
CA ARG A 299 -12.46 1.07 2.56
C ARG A 299 -10.93 1.12 2.51
N GLY A 300 -10.38 1.55 1.38
CA GLY A 300 -8.93 1.67 1.15
C GLY A 300 -8.24 2.74 1.99
N VAL A 301 -6.92 2.87 1.81
CA VAL A 301 -6.08 3.88 2.49
C VAL A 301 -6.17 5.26 1.84
N TYR A 302 -6.58 5.34 0.58
CA TYR A 302 -6.71 6.61 -0.15
C TYR A 302 -8.16 7.10 -0.20
N PRO A 303 -8.56 8.07 0.65
CA PRO A 303 -9.94 8.55 0.73
C PRO A 303 -10.40 9.28 -0.54
N ALA A 304 -9.48 9.88 -1.30
CA ALA A 304 -9.80 10.67 -2.49
C ALA A 304 -10.02 9.84 -3.77
N GLN A 305 -9.83 8.51 -3.71
CA GLN A 305 -10.09 7.64 -4.85
C GLN A 305 -11.55 7.73 -5.28
N ARG A 306 -11.79 7.90 -6.58
CA ARG A 306 -13.14 7.99 -7.16
C ARG A 306 -13.67 6.61 -7.52
N ILE A 307 -14.95 6.39 -7.27
CA ILE A 307 -15.62 5.10 -7.54
C ILE A 307 -16.34 5.23 -8.88
N VAL A 308 -15.77 4.62 -9.92
CA VAL A 308 -16.38 4.60 -11.28
C VAL A 308 -17.23 3.36 -11.45
N SER A 309 -16.72 2.20 -11.06
CA SER A 309 -17.49 0.97 -11.06
C SER A 309 -17.37 0.29 -9.70
N PRO A 310 -18.49 0.16 -8.96
CA PRO A 310 -18.53 -0.48 -7.65
C PRO A 310 -17.99 -1.91 -7.69
N LYS A 311 -17.29 -2.32 -6.63
CA LYS A 311 -16.70 -3.68 -6.56
C LYS A 311 -17.72 -4.81 -6.57
N ARG A 312 -18.95 -4.55 -6.13
CA ARG A 312 -20.06 -5.51 -6.09
C ARG A 312 -21.39 -4.78 -6.15
N ARG A 313 -22.44 -5.46 -6.61
CA ARG A 313 -23.78 -4.88 -6.79
C ARG A 313 -24.37 -4.24 -5.53
N SER A 314 -24.07 -4.78 -4.35
CA SER A 314 -24.55 -4.21 -3.09
C SER A 314 -23.93 -2.84 -2.73
N LEU A 315 -22.87 -2.41 -3.43
CA LEU A 315 -22.20 -1.12 -3.24
C LEU A 315 -22.53 -0.11 -4.34
N ILE A 316 -23.59 -0.34 -5.12
CA ILE A 316 -23.95 0.54 -6.25
C ILE A 316 -24.25 1.97 -5.82
N VAL A 317 -24.67 2.15 -4.57
CA VAL A 317 -24.97 3.44 -3.95
C VAL A 317 -23.73 4.34 -3.82
N ASP A 318 -22.52 3.75 -3.88
CA ASP A 318 -21.25 4.47 -3.77
C ASP A 318 -20.73 4.99 -5.12
N GLU A 319 -21.39 4.64 -6.24
CA GLU A 319 -20.96 5.02 -7.59
C GLU A 319 -20.97 6.55 -7.79
N GLY A 320 -19.93 7.07 -8.44
CA GLY A 320 -19.74 8.50 -8.68
C GLY A 320 -19.15 9.28 -7.51
N GLY A 321 -19.14 8.70 -6.30
CA GLY A 321 -18.52 9.28 -5.12
C GLY A 321 -17.03 8.97 -4.96
N THR A 322 -16.47 9.36 -3.83
CA THR A 322 -15.13 8.98 -3.39
C THR A 322 -15.18 7.91 -2.31
N VAL A 323 -14.04 7.28 -2.04
CA VAL A 323 -13.89 6.35 -0.90
C VAL A 323 -14.24 7.04 0.43
N ALA A 324 -13.95 8.34 0.59
CA ALA A 324 -14.37 9.10 1.76
C ALA A 324 -15.90 9.14 1.90
N ASP A 325 -16.60 9.50 0.83
CA ASP A 325 -18.07 9.62 0.81
C ASP A 325 -18.74 8.26 1.09
N ALA A 326 -18.16 7.18 0.55
CA ALA A 326 -18.64 5.82 0.80
C ALA A 326 -18.46 5.41 2.27
N ILE A 327 -17.31 5.74 2.88
CA ILE A 327 -17.05 5.43 4.29
C ILE A 327 -18.01 6.19 5.21
N GLU A 328 -18.22 7.49 4.97
CA GLU A 328 -19.13 8.32 5.75
C GLU A 328 -20.56 7.75 5.70
N ARG A 329 -21.07 7.51 4.49
CA ARG A 329 -22.40 6.93 4.28
C ARG A 329 -22.59 5.58 4.98
N HIS A 330 -21.56 4.74 5.02
CA HIS A 330 -21.67 3.40 5.64
C HIS A 330 -21.54 3.45 7.16
N ASN A 331 -21.00 4.52 7.74
CA ASN A 331 -20.99 4.72 9.19
C ASN A 331 -22.35 5.24 9.67
N ASP A 332 -22.97 6.16 8.91
CA ASP A 332 -24.30 6.71 9.22
C ASP A 332 -25.42 5.66 9.21
N LEU A 333 -25.24 4.56 8.48
CA LEU A 333 -26.18 3.43 8.45
C LEU A 333 -26.07 2.50 9.69
N ILE A 334 -25.04 2.67 10.53
CA ILE A 334 -24.78 1.85 11.72
C ILE A 334 -25.19 2.60 13.00
N GLU A 335 -25.32 3.93 12.94
CA GLU A 335 -25.87 4.79 14.02
C GLU A 335 -27.41 4.89 13.95
#